data_AF-A0A9E3A7Z5-F1
#
_entry.id   AF-A0A9E3A7Z5-F1
#
_cell.length_a   1.000
_cell.length_b   1.000
_cell.length_c   1.000
_cell.angle_alpha   90.00
_cell.angle_beta   90.00
_cell.angle_gamma   90.00
#
_symmetry.space_group_name_H-M   'P 1'
#
loop_
_entity.id
_entity.type
_entity.pdbx_description
1 polymer ?
#
loop_
_entity_poly.entity_id
_entity_poly.type
_entity_poly.pdbx_seq_one_letter_code
_entity_poly.pdbx_strand_id
1 'polypeptide(L)' 'MAQLTIDICEKLKKLGYARSNHVRLYGEQFQLISDPFLHEAGIAVEVVELDGKAPRTVKLPLPVLRMATAKSA' A
#
# COMPACT_ATOMS: atom_id res chain seq x y z
N MET A 1 2.21 -20.04 -1.08
CA MET A 1 1.66 -18.78 -0.55
C MET A 1 2.14 -17.52 -1.28
N ALA A 2 3.09 -17.59 -2.23
CA ALA A 2 3.67 -16.40 -2.89
C ALA A 2 2.86 -15.83 -4.08
N GLN A 3 1.97 -16.61 -4.70
CA GLN A 3 1.22 -16.14 -5.87
C GLN A 3 0.10 -15.15 -5.50
N LEU A 4 -0.58 -15.39 -4.38
CA LEU A 4 -1.68 -14.54 -3.90
C LEU A 4 -1.21 -13.11 -3.62
N THR A 5 0.02 -12.96 -3.13
CA THR A 5 0.60 -11.66 -2.80
C THR A 5 0.90 -10.81 -4.03
N ILE A 6 1.32 -11.42 -5.15
CA ILE A 6 1.62 -10.68 -6.39
C ILE A 6 0.34 -10.10 -6.98
N ASP A 7 -0.73 -10.90 -7.07
CA ASP A 7 -2.02 -10.43 -7.59
C ASP A 7 -2.63 -9.32 -6.73
N ILE A 8 -2.46 -9.41 -5.40
CA ILE A 8 -2.92 -8.36 -4.48
C ILE A 8 -2.08 -7.09 -4.66
N CYS A 9 -0.75 -7.18 -4.75
CA CYS A 9 0.11 -6.01 -4.99
C CYS A 9 -0.25 -5.32 -6.31
N GLU A 10 -0.49 -6.07 -7.39
CA GLU A 10 -0.91 -5.51 -8.67
C GLU A 10 -2.27 -4.80 -8.59
N LYS A 11 -3.23 -5.38 -7.86
CA LYS A 11 -4.52 -4.71 -7.62
C LYS A 11 -4.37 -3.46 -6.75
N LEU A 12 -3.53 -3.49 -5.72
CA LEU A 12 -3.23 -2.33 -4.88
C LEU A 12 -2.58 -1.21 -5.68
N LYS A 13 -1.67 -1.53 -6.61
CA LYS A 13 -1.10 -0.55 -7.54
C LYS A 13 -2.19 0.11 -8.39
N LYS A 14 -3.15 -0.67 -8.93
CA LYS A 14 -4.32 -0.14 -9.66
C LYS A 14 -5.25 0.72 -8.81
N LEU A 15 -5.29 0.49 -7.49
CA LEU A 15 -6.03 1.31 -6.52
C LEU A 15 -5.29 2.60 -6.12
N GLY A 16 -4.09 2.83 -6.64
CA GLY A 16 -3.31 4.05 -6.38
C GLY A 16 -2.17 3.85 -5.37
N TYR A 17 -1.94 2.65 -4.85
CA TYR A 17 -0.85 2.36 -3.91
C TYR A 17 0.50 2.05 -4.59
N ALA A 18 0.71 2.56 -5.81
CA ALA A 18 1.97 2.44 -6.53
C ALA A 18 2.97 3.54 -6.12
N ARG A 19 4.25 3.30 -6.36
CA ARG A 19 5.31 4.31 -6.20
C ARG A 19 4.95 5.62 -6.92
N SER A 20 5.37 6.75 -6.34
CA SER A 20 5.17 8.12 -6.82
C SER A 20 3.73 8.65 -6.72
N ASN A 21 2.77 7.86 -6.26
CA ASN A 21 1.44 8.35 -5.94
C ASN A 21 1.37 8.99 -4.56
N HIS A 22 0.39 9.88 -4.39
CA HIS A 22 0.04 10.45 -3.09
C HIS A 22 -1.21 9.75 -2.56
N VAL A 23 -1.15 9.33 -1.31
CA VAL A 23 -2.27 8.64 -0.64
C VAL A 23 -2.54 9.26 0.71
N ARG A 24 -3.79 9.16 1.15
CA ARG A 24 -4.16 9.46 2.52
C ARG A 24 -4.30 8.18 3.30
N LEU A 25 -3.45 7.98 4.30
CA LEU A 25 -3.47 6.83 5.20
C LEU A 25 -3.61 7.34 6.62
N TYR A 26 -4.53 6.76 7.39
CA TYR A 26 -4.74 7.10 8.81
C TYR A 26 -4.97 8.61 9.08
N GLY A 27 -5.52 9.34 8.10
CA GLY A 27 -5.78 10.78 8.21
C GLY A 27 -4.64 11.68 7.70
N GLU A 28 -3.45 11.13 7.50
CA GLU A 28 -2.22 11.82 7.07
C GLU A 28 -1.97 11.63 5.57
N GLN A 29 -1.36 12.63 4.93
CA GLN A 29 -0.99 12.58 3.51
C GLN A 29 0.47 12.15 3.35
N PHE A 30 0.67 11.19 2.46
CA PHE A 30 1.97 10.59 2.22
C PHE A 30 2.25 10.53 0.72
N GLN A 31 3.52 10.67 0.37
CA GLN A 31 4.03 10.28 -0.93
C GLN A 31 4.58 8.85 -0.84
N LEU A 32 4.13 7.98 -1.74
CA LEU A 32 4.62 6.61 -1.84
C LEU A 32 5.96 6.59 -2.55
N ILE A 33 6.95 5.95 -1.92
CA ILE A 33 8.29 5.80 -2.50
C ILE A 33 8.63 4.36 -2.88
N SER A 34 7.75 3.40 -2.52
CA SER A 34 7.80 2.00 -2.96
C SER A 34 6.45 1.54 -3.55
N ASP A 35 6.48 0.42 -4.27
CA ASP A 35 5.28 -0.37 -4.54
C ASP A 35 4.88 -1.18 -3.28
N PRO A 36 3.65 -1.74 -3.22
CA PRO A 36 3.22 -2.56 -2.10
C PRO A 36 4.04 -3.85 -1.99
N PHE A 37 4.44 -4.21 -0.78
CA PHE A 37 5.24 -5.42 -0.51
C PHE A 37 4.76 -6.16 0.74
N LEU A 38 5.05 -7.46 0.80
CA LEU A 38 4.73 -8.26 1.97
C LEU A 38 5.61 -7.83 3.14
N HIS A 39 4.97 -7.51 4.27
CA HIS A 39 5.65 -7.10 5.49
C HIS A 39 4.97 -7.74 6.69
N GLU A 40 5.69 -8.67 7.33
CA GLU A 40 5.20 -9.51 8.42
C GLU A 40 3.89 -10.24 8.02
N ALA A 41 2.81 -10.05 8.78
CA ALA A 41 1.50 -10.64 8.54
C ALA A 41 0.58 -9.80 7.63
N GLY A 42 1.11 -8.84 6.86
CA GLY A 42 0.31 -7.95 6.02
C GLY A 42 1.07 -7.39 4.82
N ILE A 43 0.48 -6.41 4.15
CA ILE A 43 1.11 -5.69 3.03
C ILE A 43 1.37 -4.26 3.50
N ALA A 44 2.56 -3.75 3.17
CA ALA A 44 3.00 -2.42 3.51
C ALA A 44 3.53 -1.67 2.29
N VAL A 45 3.73 -0.37 2.48
CA VAL A 45 4.36 0.55 1.53
C VAL A 45 5.36 1.41 2.29
N GLU A 46 6.44 1.82 1.63
CA GLU A 46 7.31 2.87 2.13
C GLU A 46 6.75 4.21 1.69
N VAL A 47 6.66 5.12 2.66
CA VAL A 47 6.15 6.47 2.46
C VAL A 47 7.13 7.50 2.98
N VAL A 48 7.05 8.68 2.42
CA VAL A 48 7.63 9.91 2.96
C VAL A 48 6.50 10.90 3.24
N GLU A 49 6.54 11.58 4.37
CA GLU A 49 5.60 12.67 4.65
C GLU A 49 5.90 13.86 3.75
N LEU A 50 4.86 14.60 3.38
CA LEU A 50 4.99 15.79 2.52
C LEU A 50 5.82 16.91 3.16
N ASP A 51 5.99 16.88 4.49
CA ASP A 51 6.81 17.82 5.25
C ASP A 51 8.30 17.44 5.30
N GLY A 52 8.72 16.40 4.56
CA GLY A 52 10.12 16.03 4.40
C GLY A 52 10.71 15.22 5.57
N LYS A 53 9.88 14.62 6.42
CA LYS A 53 10.35 13.65 7.42
C LYS A 53 10.97 12.40 6.79
N ALA A 54 11.71 11.65 7.59
CA ALA A 54 12.36 10.42 7.16
C ALA A 54 11.35 9.40 6.59
N PRO A 55 11.74 8.64 5.56
CA PRO A 55 10.93 7.54 5.07
C PRO A 55 10.55 6.55 6.17
N ARG A 56 9.33 6.04 6.13
CA ARG A 56 8.84 5.01 7.04
C ARG A 56 7.98 3.99 6.33
N THR A 57 7.96 2.78 6.88
CA THR A 57 7.06 1.71 6.43
C THR A 57 5.70 1.87 7.09
N VAL A 58 4.65 1.84 6.28
CA VAL A 58 3.26 1.90 6.74
C VAL A 58 2.51 0.67 6.23
N LYS A 59 1.95 -0.11 7.16
CA LYS A 59 1.05 -1.23 6.83
C LYS A 59 -0.24 -0.67 6.25
N LEU A 60 -0.73 -1.30 5.18
CA LEU A 60 -1.99 -0.90 4.57
C LEU A 60 -3.17 -1.30 5.47
N PRO A 61 -4.18 -0.43 5.62
CA PRO A 61 -5.39 -0.75 6.39
C PRO A 61 -6.12 -1.98 5.84
N LEU A 62 -6.69 -2.80 6.74
CA LEU A 62 -7.50 -3.96 6.35
C LEU A 62 -8.60 -3.64 5.32
N PRO A 63 -9.34 -2.51 5.40
CA PRO A 63 -10.33 -2.16 4.37
C PRO A 63 -9.73 -2.07 2.96
N VAL A 64 -8.52 -1.51 2.83
CA VAL A 64 -7.80 -1.40 1.55
C VAL A 64 -7.43 -2.79 1.02
N LEU A 65 -6.90 -3.64 1.90
CA LEU A 65 -6.57 -5.02 1.54
C LEU A 65 -7.82 -5.80 1.11
N ARG A 66 -8.95 -5.57 1.77
CA ARG A 66 -10.24 -6.17 1.39
C ARG A 66 -10.72 -5.70 0.02
N MET A 67 -10.48 -4.44 -0.37
CA MET A 67 -10.81 -3.98 -1.72
C MET A 67 -9.97 -4.69 -2.79
N ALA A 68 -8.69 -4.95 -2.51
CA ALA A 68 -7.83 -5.70 -3.43
C ALA A 68 -8.13 -7.21 -3.45
N THR A 69 -8.60 -7.80 -2.35
CA THR A 69 -8.95 -9.23 -2.28
C THR A 69 -10.41 -9.51 -2.61
N ALA A 70 -11.28 -8.50 -2.67
CA ALA A 70 -12.66 -8.65 -3.10
C ALA A 70 -12.67 -9.31 -4.49
N LYS A 71 -13.35 -10.45 -4.57
CA LYS A 71 -13.59 -11.13 -5.84
C LYS A 71 -14.52 -10.22 -6.63
N SER A 72 -14.06 -9.76 -7.80
CA SER A 72 -14.95 -9.15 -8.79
C SER A 72 -16.07 -10.16 -9.03
N ALA A 73 -17.29 -9.82 -8.61
CA ALA A 73 -18.47 -10.62 -8.86
C ALA A 73 -18.74 -10.68 -10.38
#